data_AF-F9VGJ8-F1
#
_entry.id   AF-F9VGJ8-F1
#
_cell.length_a   1.000
_cell.length_b   1.000
_cell.length_c   1.000
_cell.angle_alpha   90.00
_cell.angle_beta   90.00
_cell.angle_gamma   90.00
#
_symmetry.space_group_name_H-M   'P 1'
#
loop_
_entity.id
_entity.type
_entity.pdbx_description
1 polymer ?
#
loop_
_entity_poly.entity_id
_entity_poly.type
_entity_poly.pdbx_seq_one_letter_code
_entity_poly.pdbx_strand_id
1 'polypeptide(L)'
;MKLNYILVKLMNRLKIIISKRNSSKAYAYLFILSSFVSVLAFVFLQLTNKYSLHLSIQSKIVLTALSSLIFFEILFLYLFSKSSPIEVLALRAKLKKFTQLLVKKIEYGNTIFTVEWRYQIKDSRIRIELYSDGLIEDKSRLGKQLSEYLRMSLISFTEEDYKSIYTFGKQPPQLNGLEILENEEI
;
A
#
# COMPACT_ATOMS: atom_id res chain seq x y z
N MET A 1 14.64 35.62 2.12
CA MET A 1 14.57 34.57 1.08
C MET A 1 15.16 33.20 1.49
N LYS A 2 16.36 33.10 2.09
CA LYS A 2 16.97 31.79 2.46
C LYS A 2 16.21 30.99 3.54
N LEU A 3 15.53 31.65 4.48
CA LEU A 3 14.86 30.97 5.61
C LEU A 3 13.62 30.16 5.17
N ASN A 4 12.82 30.69 4.24
CA ASN A 4 11.64 30.01 3.68
C ASN A 4 12.03 28.78 2.85
N TYR A 5 13.11 28.86 2.07
CA TYR A 5 13.62 27.72 1.32
C TYR A 5 14.09 26.58 2.24
N ILE A 6 14.75 26.92 3.37
CA ILE A 6 15.18 25.94 4.37
C ILE A 6 13.97 25.29 5.05
N LEU A 7 12.95 26.07 5.41
CA LEU A 7 11.70 25.59 6.02
C LEU A 7 10.93 24.64 5.09
N VAL A 8 10.77 24.99 3.81
CA VAL A 8 10.12 24.12 2.80
C VAL A 8 10.92 22.84 2.58
N LYS A 9 12.25 22.92 2.54
CA LYS A 9 13.14 21.74 2.41
C LYS A 9 13.09 20.84 3.65
N LEU A 10 12.98 21.42 4.86
CA LEU A 10 12.79 20.68 6.11
C LEU A 10 11.41 20.02 6.18
N MET A 11 10.35 20.73 5.78
CA MET A 11 8.99 20.17 5.72
C MET A 11 8.87 19.05 4.68
N ASN A 12 9.54 19.15 3.54
CA ASN A 12 9.59 18.07 2.55
C ASN A 12 10.39 16.87 3.07
N ARG A 13 11.50 17.09 3.79
CA ARG A 13 12.24 16.00 4.47
C ARG A 13 11.40 15.35 5.58
N LEU A 14 10.68 16.14 6.38
CA LEU A 14 9.75 15.65 7.39
C LEU A 14 8.57 14.88 6.78
N LYS A 15 7.99 15.34 5.65
CA LYS A 15 6.97 14.60 4.91
C LYS A 15 7.49 13.26 4.37
N ILE A 16 8.74 13.22 3.88
CA ILE A 16 9.41 11.97 3.46
C ILE A 16 9.59 11.04 4.68
N ILE A 17 10.01 11.55 5.83
CA ILE A 17 10.19 10.78 7.07
C ILE A 17 8.85 10.26 7.61
N ILE A 18 7.79 11.07 7.58
CA ILE A 18 6.44 10.69 8.04
C ILE A 18 5.80 9.68 7.08
N SER A 19 6.04 9.79 5.77
CA SER A 19 5.68 8.77 4.77
C SER A 19 6.47 7.47 4.96
N LYS A 20 7.72 7.56 5.46
CA LYS A 20 8.56 6.40 5.78
C LYS A 20 8.16 5.72 7.10
N ARG A 21 7.35 6.37 7.96
CA ARG A 21 7.08 5.97 9.36
C ARG A 21 6.31 4.65 9.50
N ASN A 22 5.52 4.24 8.51
CA ASN A 22 4.94 2.90 8.48
C ASN A 22 5.92 1.85 7.96
N SER A 23 6.78 2.20 6.99
CA SER A 23 7.84 1.29 6.54
C SER A 23 8.92 1.09 7.60
N SER A 24 9.27 2.14 8.38
CA SER A 24 10.31 2.07 9.41
C SER A 24 9.93 1.15 10.57
N LYS A 25 8.63 1.05 10.89
CA LYS A 25 8.13 0.07 11.85
C LYS A 25 8.26 -1.34 11.30
N ALA A 26 7.91 -1.57 10.03
CA ALA A 26 8.09 -2.87 9.38
C ALA A 26 9.57 -3.29 9.30
N TYR A 27 10.48 -2.36 8.98
CA TYR A 27 11.93 -2.61 9.02
C TYR A 27 12.45 -2.87 10.44
N ALA A 28 11.91 -2.19 11.45
CA ALA A 28 12.24 -2.45 12.84
C ALA A 28 11.76 -3.84 13.28
N TYR A 29 10.56 -4.26 12.89
CA TYR A 29 10.08 -5.64 13.11
C TYR A 29 10.94 -6.67 12.39
N LEU A 30 11.40 -6.37 11.17
CA LEU A 30 12.35 -7.21 10.41
C LEU A 30 13.69 -7.35 11.14
N PHE A 31 14.23 -6.25 11.67
CA PHE A 31 15.47 -6.26 12.42
C PHE A 31 15.34 -7.05 13.73
N ILE A 32 14.20 -6.92 14.43
CA ILE A 32 13.92 -7.67 15.66
C ILE A 32 13.73 -9.16 15.36
N LEU A 33 13.00 -9.51 14.29
CA LEU A 33 12.73 -10.90 13.92
C LEU A 33 14.01 -11.60 13.44
N SER A 34 14.79 -10.96 12.56
CA SER A 34 16.08 -11.50 12.10
C SER A 34 17.07 -11.69 13.26
N SER A 35 17.15 -10.72 14.18
CA SER A 35 17.95 -10.84 15.41
C SER A 35 17.48 -12.02 16.26
N PHE A 36 16.17 -12.18 16.47
CA PHE A 36 15.61 -13.28 17.25
C PHE A 36 15.88 -14.66 16.64
N VAL A 37 15.72 -14.79 15.31
CA VAL A 37 16.00 -16.05 14.61
C VAL A 37 17.51 -16.37 14.63
N SER A 38 18.37 -15.36 14.52
CA SER A 38 19.83 -15.56 14.61
C SER A 38 20.26 -16.07 15.99
N VAL A 39 19.63 -15.58 17.07
CA VAL A 39 19.85 -16.06 18.44
C VAL A 39 19.36 -17.50 18.60
N LEU A 40 18.19 -17.83 18.06
CA LEU A 40 17.66 -19.20 18.05
C LEU A 40 18.57 -20.17 17.28
N ALA A 41 19.07 -19.77 16.12
CA ALA A 41 20.01 -20.56 15.33
C ALA A 41 21.33 -20.78 16.08
N PHE A 42 21.85 -19.75 16.79
CA PHE A 42 23.03 -19.87 17.63
C PHE A 42 22.82 -20.82 18.82
N VAL A 43 21.69 -20.71 19.52
CA VAL A 43 21.33 -21.61 20.63
C VAL A 43 21.18 -23.05 20.14
N PHE A 44 20.57 -23.26 18.96
CA PHE A 44 20.46 -24.58 18.35
C PHE A 44 21.83 -25.17 17.97
N LEU A 45 22.74 -24.35 17.45
CA LEU A 45 24.13 -24.73 17.18
C LEU A 45 24.85 -25.19 18.47
N GLN A 46 24.68 -24.46 19.57
CA GLN A 46 25.24 -24.84 20.88
C GLN A 46 24.67 -26.18 21.39
N LEU A 47 23.36 -26.40 21.23
CA LEU A 47 22.71 -27.67 21.59
C LEU A 47 23.24 -28.83 20.74
N THR A 48 23.33 -28.68 19.42
CA THR A 48 23.82 -29.77 18.54
C THR A 48 25.29 -30.12 18.74
N ASN A 49 26.12 -29.14 19.14
CA ASN A 49 27.51 -29.37 19.50
C ASN A 49 27.64 -30.19 20.79
N LYS A 50 26.73 -29.97 21.75
CA LYS A 50 26.62 -30.74 23.00
C LYS A 50 26.21 -32.20 22.78
N TYR A 51 25.44 -32.50 21.73
CA TYR A 51 24.96 -33.86 21.41
C TYR A 51 25.83 -34.61 20.39
N SER A 52 27.01 -34.09 20.03
CA SER A 52 28.01 -34.77 19.17
C SER A 52 27.45 -35.32 17.84
N LEU A 53 26.53 -34.59 17.21
CA LEU A 53 26.06 -34.93 15.86
C LEU A 53 27.23 -34.82 14.85
N HIS A 54 27.26 -35.72 13.87
CA HIS A 54 28.30 -35.72 12.83
C HIS A 54 28.35 -34.36 12.11
N LEU A 55 29.55 -33.80 11.95
CA LEU A 55 29.78 -32.42 11.45
C LEU A 55 29.10 -32.14 10.10
N SER A 56 28.98 -33.16 9.25
CA SER A 56 28.29 -33.06 7.94
C SER A 56 26.77 -32.89 8.04
N ILE A 57 26.14 -33.37 9.11
CA ILE A 57 24.70 -33.21 9.36
C ILE A 57 24.46 -31.81 9.95
N GLN A 58 25.32 -31.37 10.86
CA GLN A 58 25.25 -30.04 11.46
C GLN A 58 25.35 -28.94 10.39
N SER A 59 26.32 -29.04 9.47
CA SER A 59 26.49 -28.04 8.42
C SER A 59 25.30 -27.94 7.46
N LYS A 60 24.68 -29.09 7.12
CA LYS A 60 23.46 -29.12 6.29
C LYS A 60 22.27 -28.45 6.98
N ILE A 61 22.06 -28.71 8.27
CA ILE A 61 20.96 -28.12 9.04
C ILE A 61 21.15 -26.60 9.17
N VAL A 62 22.38 -26.16 9.43
CA VAL A 62 22.70 -24.72 9.51
C VAL A 62 22.45 -24.04 8.15
N LEU A 63 22.88 -24.67 7.05
CA LEU A 63 22.70 -24.11 5.71
C LEU A 63 21.23 -24.03 5.31
N THR A 64 20.41 -25.03 5.61
CA THR A 64 18.96 -25.01 5.32
C THR A 64 18.22 -24.01 6.19
N ALA A 65 18.61 -23.85 7.46
CA ALA A 65 18.05 -22.83 8.33
C ALA A 65 18.37 -21.42 7.80
N LEU A 66 19.63 -21.18 7.39
CA LEU A 66 20.06 -19.89 6.86
C LEU A 66 19.36 -19.56 5.54
N SER A 67 19.21 -20.53 4.63
CA SER A 67 18.55 -20.32 3.34
C SER A 67 17.05 -20.03 3.51
N SER A 68 16.38 -20.72 4.43
CA SER A 68 14.98 -20.45 4.78
C SER A 68 14.82 -19.03 5.33
N LEU A 69 15.72 -18.60 6.21
CA LEU A 69 15.69 -17.25 6.82
C LEU A 69 15.80 -16.15 5.76
N ILE A 70 16.79 -16.27 4.85
CA ILE A 70 16.96 -15.33 3.74
C ILE A 70 15.72 -15.31 2.84
N PHE A 71 15.15 -16.47 2.53
CA PHE A 71 13.93 -16.56 1.73
C PHE A 71 12.74 -15.85 2.41
N PHE A 72 12.54 -16.06 3.71
CA PHE A 72 11.50 -15.39 4.48
C PHE A 72 11.68 -13.87 4.52
N GLU A 73 12.92 -13.38 4.67
CA GLU A 73 13.20 -11.94 4.63
C GLU A 73 12.85 -11.32 3.28
N ILE A 74 13.25 -11.97 2.18
CA ILE A 74 12.94 -11.50 0.81
C ILE A 74 11.42 -11.49 0.58
N LEU A 75 10.73 -12.57 0.97
CA LEU A 75 9.28 -12.67 0.85
C LEU A 75 8.58 -11.57 1.66
N PHE A 76 9.05 -11.32 2.89
CA PHE A 76 8.49 -10.27 3.74
C PHE A 76 8.73 -8.88 3.15
N LEU A 77 9.95 -8.59 2.69
CA LEU A 77 10.26 -7.34 2.00
C LEU A 77 9.37 -7.13 0.77
N TYR A 78 9.09 -8.19 0.01
CA TYR A 78 8.18 -8.15 -1.13
C TYR A 78 6.73 -7.84 -0.71
N LEU A 79 6.23 -8.56 0.31
CA LEU A 79 4.87 -8.40 0.84
C LEU A 79 4.58 -7.01 1.41
N PHE A 80 5.60 -6.35 1.97
CA PHE A 80 5.53 -5.00 2.55
C PHE A 80 6.16 -3.91 1.67
N SER A 81 6.57 -4.24 0.45
CA SER A 81 7.08 -3.27 -0.52
C SER A 81 5.98 -2.28 -0.94
N LYS A 82 6.38 -1.21 -1.63
CA LYS A 82 5.44 -0.21 -2.17
C LYS A 82 4.40 -0.78 -3.14
N SER A 83 4.70 -1.94 -3.74
CA SER A 83 3.80 -2.71 -4.61
C SER A 83 3.28 -3.95 -3.87
N SER A 84 3.01 -3.79 -2.58
CA SER A 84 2.59 -4.83 -1.67
C SER A 84 1.35 -5.56 -2.18
N PRO A 85 1.41 -6.90 -2.38
CA PRO A 85 0.24 -7.72 -2.66
C PRO A 85 -0.83 -7.58 -1.56
N ILE A 86 -0.44 -7.28 -0.32
CA ILE A 86 -1.36 -7.13 0.81
C ILE A 86 -2.23 -5.88 0.64
N GLU A 87 -1.65 -4.73 0.28
CA GLU A 87 -2.42 -3.51 0.03
C GLU A 87 -3.39 -3.67 -1.15
N VAL A 88 -2.94 -4.34 -2.21
CA VAL A 88 -3.74 -4.69 -3.39
C VAL A 88 -4.92 -5.59 -2.99
N LEU A 89 -4.68 -6.64 -2.19
CA LEU A 89 -5.72 -7.55 -1.70
C LEU A 89 -6.71 -6.85 -0.76
N ALA A 90 -6.22 -6.00 0.14
CA ALA A 90 -7.06 -5.23 1.04
C ALA A 90 -7.98 -4.26 0.26
N LEU A 91 -7.46 -3.61 -0.78
CA LEU A 91 -8.25 -2.78 -1.67
C LEU A 91 -9.31 -3.60 -2.42
N ARG A 92 -8.93 -4.76 -2.97
CA ARG A 92 -9.87 -5.69 -3.63
C ARG A 92 -11.02 -6.08 -2.71
N ALA A 93 -10.71 -6.45 -1.47
CA ALA A 93 -11.70 -6.84 -0.47
C ALA A 93 -12.65 -5.68 -0.14
N LYS A 94 -12.13 -4.46 0.00
CA LYS A 94 -12.92 -3.24 0.17
C LYS A 94 -13.85 -2.99 -1.02
N LEU A 95 -13.35 -3.08 -2.25
CA LEU A 95 -14.15 -2.87 -3.46
C LEU A 95 -15.25 -3.92 -3.62
N LYS A 96 -14.95 -5.19 -3.33
CA LYS A 96 -15.96 -6.27 -3.31
C LYS A 96 -17.06 -5.97 -2.29
N LYS A 97 -16.71 -5.56 -1.07
CA LYS A 97 -17.68 -5.22 -0.02
C LYS A 97 -18.49 -3.97 -0.37
N PHE A 98 -17.85 -2.95 -0.96
CA PHE A 98 -18.54 -1.77 -1.45
C PHE A 98 -19.57 -2.12 -2.53
N THR A 99 -19.20 -3.01 -3.47
CA THR A 99 -20.11 -3.52 -4.50
C THR A 99 -21.31 -4.23 -3.89
N GLN A 100 -21.12 -5.09 -2.88
CA GLN A 100 -22.23 -5.73 -2.18
C GLN A 100 -23.19 -4.74 -1.52
N LEU A 101 -22.67 -3.63 -0.98
CA LEU A 101 -23.49 -2.56 -0.41
C LEU A 101 -24.26 -1.78 -1.48
N LEU A 102 -23.71 -1.64 -2.69
CA LEU A 102 -24.41 -1.09 -3.85
C LEU A 102 -25.51 -2.03 -4.33
N VAL A 103 -25.23 -3.34 -4.50
CA VAL A 103 -26.19 -4.34 -4.98
C VAL A 103 -27.44 -4.41 -4.10
N LYS A 104 -27.31 -4.33 -2.77
CA LYS A 104 -28.45 -4.27 -1.84
C LYS A 104 -29.35 -3.05 -2.04
N LYS A 105 -28.89 -1.99 -2.71
CA LYS A 105 -29.71 -0.82 -3.04
C LYS A 105 -30.46 -0.95 -4.37
N ILE A 106 -30.16 -1.97 -5.19
CA ILE A 106 -30.61 -2.11 -6.58
C ILE A 106 -31.44 -3.40 -6.76
N GLU A 107 -32.06 -3.96 -5.71
CA GLU A 107 -32.94 -5.14 -5.83
C GLU A 107 -34.22 -4.82 -6.62
N TYR A 108 -34.08 -4.74 -7.94
CA TYR A 108 -35.11 -4.97 -8.94
C TYR A 108 -34.77 -6.28 -9.65
N GLY A 109 -35.31 -7.39 -9.13
CA GLY A 109 -35.33 -8.68 -9.81
C GLY A 109 -34.08 -9.58 -9.63
N ASN A 110 -34.10 -10.70 -10.37
CA ASN A 110 -33.20 -11.85 -10.23
C ASN A 110 -31.84 -11.68 -10.95
N THR A 111 -31.40 -10.43 -11.17
CA THR A 111 -30.21 -10.12 -11.97
C THR A 111 -29.02 -9.88 -11.06
N ILE A 112 -27.99 -10.72 -11.19
CA ILE A 112 -26.71 -10.52 -10.48
C ILE A 112 -25.96 -9.39 -11.20
N PHE A 113 -25.93 -8.20 -10.59
CA PHE A 113 -25.14 -7.07 -11.08
C PHE A 113 -23.65 -7.38 -10.91
N THR A 114 -22.91 -7.38 -12.01
CA THR A 114 -21.46 -7.58 -11.98
C THR A 114 -20.79 -6.32 -12.50
N VAL A 115 -20.27 -5.49 -11.60
CA VAL A 115 -19.37 -4.39 -11.96
C VAL A 115 -17.93 -4.88 -11.87
N GLU A 116 -17.09 -4.51 -12.85
CA GLU A 116 -15.67 -4.86 -12.83
C GLU A 116 -14.86 -3.69 -12.28
N TRP A 117 -13.94 -4.02 -11.37
CA TRP A 117 -12.98 -3.07 -10.82
C TRP A 117 -11.57 -3.44 -11.23
N ARG A 118 -10.88 -2.53 -11.92
CA ARG A 118 -9.43 -2.59 -12.10
C ARG A 118 -8.79 -1.51 -11.26
N TYR A 119 -7.60 -1.78 -10.72
CA TYR A 119 -6.97 -0.82 -9.83
C TYR A 119 -5.45 -0.94 -9.88
N GLN A 120 -4.81 0.19 -9.65
CA GLN A 120 -3.37 0.33 -9.59
C GLN A 120 -3.00 1.23 -8.40
N ILE A 121 -2.06 0.78 -7.58
CA ILE A 121 -1.52 1.54 -6.47
C ILE A 121 -0.12 2.01 -6.87
N LYS A 122 0.11 3.33 -6.87
CA LYS A 122 1.41 3.93 -7.16
C LYS A 122 1.60 5.18 -6.32
N ASP A 123 2.74 5.29 -5.63
CA ASP A 123 3.11 6.50 -4.87
C ASP A 123 2.05 6.98 -3.87
N SER A 124 1.38 6.04 -3.19
CA SER A 124 0.25 6.32 -2.28
C SER A 124 -0.97 6.96 -2.95
N ARG A 125 -1.04 6.91 -4.28
CA ARG A 125 -2.24 7.16 -5.07
C ARG A 125 -2.83 5.84 -5.54
N ILE A 126 -4.14 5.80 -5.59
CA ILE A 126 -4.89 4.65 -6.09
C ILE A 126 -5.66 5.11 -7.31
N ARG A 127 -5.37 4.53 -8.46
CA ARG A 127 -6.21 4.66 -9.65
C ARG A 127 -7.14 3.47 -9.70
N ILE A 128 -8.44 3.73 -9.80
CA ILE A 128 -9.48 2.71 -9.90
C ILE A 128 -10.24 2.95 -11.19
N GLU A 129 -10.37 1.91 -12.01
CA GLU A 129 -11.22 1.89 -13.18
C GLU A 129 -12.44 1.03 -12.87
N LEU A 130 -13.61 1.57 -13.16
CA LEU A 130 -14.91 0.92 -12.99
C LEU A 130 -15.52 0.70 -14.36
N TYR A 131 -15.84 -0.56 -14.66
CA TYR A 131 -16.66 -0.94 -15.78
C TYR A 131 -18.04 -1.31 -15.24
N SER A 132 -18.99 -0.40 -15.44
CA SER A 132 -20.33 -0.51 -14.87
C SER A 132 -21.38 -0.98 -15.86
N ASP A 133 -21.06 -1.10 -17.16
CA ASP A 133 -21.98 -1.53 -18.23
C ASP A 133 -23.36 -0.86 -18.18
N GLY A 134 -23.39 0.44 -17.86
CA GLY A 134 -24.63 1.23 -17.73
C GLY A 134 -25.44 1.00 -16.45
N LEU A 135 -25.02 0.11 -15.55
CA LEU A 135 -25.71 -0.22 -14.29
C LEU A 135 -25.65 0.89 -13.23
N ILE A 136 -24.75 1.85 -13.42
CA ILE A 136 -24.55 2.98 -12.51
C ILE A 136 -24.77 4.25 -13.33
N GLU A 137 -25.88 4.94 -13.05
CA GLU A 137 -26.22 6.20 -13.69
C GLU A 137 -25.30 7.34 -13.22
N ASP A 138 -25.21 7.56 -11.90
CA ASP A 138 -24.41 8.65 -11.32
C ASP A 138 -23.03 8.16 -10.87
N LYS A 139 -22.13 8.01 -11.84
CA LYS A 139 -20.73 7.58 -11.62
C LYS A 139 -19.93 8.59 -10.81
N SER A 140 -20.25 9.88 -10.88
CA SER A 140 -19.58 10.93 -10.12
C SER A 140 -19.89 10.84 -8.63
N ARG A 141 -21.18 10.70 -8.28
CA ARG A 141 -21.62 10.50 -6.90
C ARG A 141 -21.07 9.21 -6.30
N LEU A 142 -21.02 8.14 -7.08
CA LEU A 142 -20.42 6.89 -6.66
C LEU A 142 -18.93 7.06 -6.31
N GLY A 143 -18.19 7.86 -7.07
CA GLY A 143 -16.81 8.23 -6.75
C GLY A 143 -16.68 8.91 -5.38
N LYS A 144 -17.61 9.81 -5.04
CA LYS A 144 -17.65 10.48 -3.72
C LYS A 144 -17.94 9.48 -2.60
N GLN A 145 -18.94 8.61 -2.77
CA GLN A 145 -19.26 7.57 -1.79
C GLN A 145 -18.08 6.59 -1.59
N LEU A 146 -17.40 6.24 -2.68
CA LEU A 146 -16.21 5.40 -2.63
C LEU A 146 -15.06 6.12 -1.88
N SER A 147 -14.92 7.43 -2.06
CA SER A 147 -13.94 8.26 -1.34
C SER A 147 -14.15 8.22 0.18
N GLU A 148 -15.40 8.34 0.62
CA GLU A 148 -15.78 8.25 2.04
C GLU A 148 -15.53 6.84 2.59
N TYR A 149 -15.93 5.82 1.83
CA TYR A 149 -15.75 4.43 2.21
C TYR A 149 -14.28 4.03 2.36
N LEU A 150 -13.43 4.46 1.42
CA LEU A 150 -11.99 4.21 1.46
C LEU A 150 -11.26 5.12 2.45
N ARG A 151 -11.90 6.21 2.90
CA ARG A 151 -11.30 7.29 3.71
C ARG A 151 -10.12 7.95 2.99
N MET A 152 -10.30 8.25 1.70
CA MET A 152 -9.29 8.86 0.84
C MET A 152 -9.91 9.97 0.01
N SER A 153 -9.18 11.07 -0.20
CA SER A 153 -9.66 12.15 -1.05
C SER A 153 -9.71 11.71 -2.52
N LEU A 154 -10.83 11.99 -3.19
CA LEU A 154 -10.95 11.88 -4.63
C LEU A 154 -10.21 13.09 -5.26
N ILE A 155 -9.12 12.81 -5.98
CA ILE A 155 -8.27 13.82 -6.63
C ILE A 155 -8.84 14.18 -8.00
N SER A 156 -9.23 13.16 -8.78
CA SER A 156 -9.82 13.34 -10.10
C SER A 156 -10.82 12.23 -10.42
N PHE A 157 -11.80 12.59 -11.24
CA PHE A 157 -12.77 11.71 -11.85
C PHE A 157 -12.82 12.00 -13.34
N THR A 158 -12.78 10.97 -14.15
CA THR A 158 -12.92 11.06 -15.61
C THR A 158 -13.80 9.92 -16.08
N GLU A 159 -14.72 10.24 -16.98
CA GLU A 159 -15.57 9.26 -17.63
C GLU A 159 -15.10 9.07 -19.07
N GLU A 160 -14.82 7.82 -19.42
CA GLU A 160 -14.51 7.37 -20.76
C GLU A 160 -15.64 6.46 -21.26
N ASP A 161 -15.71 6.20 -22.56
CA ASP A 161 -16.84 5.54 -23.24
C ASP A 161 -17.32 4.25 -22.54
N TYR A 162 -16.39 3.47 -21.96
CA TYR A 162 -16.69 2.16 -21.36
C TYR A 162 -16.30 2.07 -19.88
N LYS A 163 -15.75 3.13 -19.29
CA LYS A 163 -15.25 3.07 -17.93
C LYS A 163 -15.24 4.42 -17.23
N SER A 164 -15.33 4.36 -15.91
CA SER A 164 -15.08 5.49 -15.03
C SER A 164 -13.74 5.35 -14.35
N ILE A 165 -12.91 6.39 -14.38
CA ILE A 165 -11.61 6.42 -13.75
C ILE A 165 -11.67 7.35 -12.54
N TYR A 166 -11.31 6.79 -11.39
CA TYR A 166 -11.19 7.51 -10.13
C TYR A 166 -9.75 7.50 -9.66
N THR A 167 -9.19 8.67 -9.35
CA THR A 167 -7.87 8.76 -8.74
C THR A 167 -8.00 9.24 -7.30
N PHE A 168 -7.58 8.41 -6.36
CA PHE A 168 -7.59 8.70 -4.92
C PHE A 168 -6.17 8.93 -4.40
N GLY A 169 -6.04 9.74 -3.35
CA GLY A 169 -4.76 9.93 -2.66
C GLY A 169 -4.81 11.11 -1.71
N LYS A 170 -3.63 11.59 -1.30
CA LYS A 170 -3.55 12.90 -0.63
C LYS A 170 -3.82 13.98 -1.67
N GLN A 171 -4.68 14.93 -1.31
CA GLN A 171 -4.86 16.13 -2.11
C GLN A 171 -3.49 16.78 -2.34
N PRO A 172 -3.14 17.13 -3.59
CA PRO A 172 -1.96 17.94 -3.82
C PRO A 172 -2.10 19.24 -3.02
N PRO A 173 -1.00 19.79 -2.48
CA PRO A 173 -1.04 21.12 -1.88
C PRO A 173 -1.62 22.08 -2.93
N GLN A 174 -2.72 22.76 -2.57
CA GLN A 174 -3.26 23.81 -3.40
C GLN A 174 -2.23 24.93 -3.39
N LEU A 175 -1.60 25.17 -4.54
CA LEU A 175 -0.81 26.38 -4.73
C LEU A 175 -1.81 27.53 -4.85
N ASN A 176 -1.70 28.51 -3.97
CA ASN A 176 -2.54 29.70 -4.05
C ASN A 176 -2.06 30.53 -5.26
N GLY A 177 -2.91 30.66 -6.28
CA GLY A 177 -2.54 31.34 -7.53
C GLY A 177 -2.09 32.80 -7.32
N LEU A 178 -2.63 33.47 -6.29
CA LEU A 178 -2.22 34.82 -5.90
C LEU A 178 -0.77 34.87 -5.38
N GLU A 179 -0.36 33.83 -4.65
CA GLU A 179 0.96 33.74 -4.03
C GLU A 179 2.07 33.42 -5.06
N ILE A 180 1.70 32.87 -6.22
CA ILE A 180 2.62 32.66 -7.36
C ILE A 180 2.81 33.98 -8.12
N LEU A 181 1.73 34.71 -8.39
CA LEU A 181 1.80 35.97 -9.14
C LEU A 181 2.58 37.06 -8.40
N GLU A 182 2.40 37.18 -7.07
CA GLU A 182 3.18 38.12 -6.25
C GLU A 182 4.68 37.79 -6.18
N ASN A 183 5.08 36.54 -6.47
CA ASN A 183 6.48 36.11 -6.45
C ASN A 183 7.14 36.10 -7.85
N GLU A 184 6.37 36.27 -8.93
CA GLU A 184 6.88 36.38 -10.31
C GLU A 184 7.15 37.84 -10.74
N GLU A 185 6.65 38.85 -10.00
CA GLU A 185 6.93 40.27 -10.25
C GLU A 185 8.24 40.80 -9.60
N ILE A 186 9.28 39.97 -9.41
CA ILE A 186 10.61 40.40 -8.95
C ILE A 186 11.69 40.17 -10.00
#